data_AF-A0A524GYG3-F1
#
_entry.id   AF-A0A524GYG3-F1
#
_cell.length_a   1.000
_cell.length_b   1.000
_cell.length_c   1.000
_cell.angle_alpha   90.00
_cell.angle_beta   90.00
_cell.angle_gamma   90.00
#
_symmetry.space_group_name_H-M   'P 1'
#
loop_
_entity.id
_entity.type
_entity.pdbx_description
1 polymer ?
#
loop_
_entity_poly.entity_id
_entity_poly.type
_entity_poly.pdbx_seq_one_letter_code
_entity_poly.pdbx_strand_id
1 'polypeptide(L)'
;MITATAALDYLVRVATAFDFAQIMHTEAILFPLTTIVLALLLRSEPKAQGWGHGLRVGLVWFFGLGALRPVLWSLGASLMVANVVAIGGVVVGLIVWAVRRRRGRTAGIVI
;
A
#
# COMPACT_ATOMS: atom_id res chain seq x y z
N MET A 1 -7.58 -12.48 1.52
CA MET A 1 -7.62 -11.18 0.84
C MET A 1 -6.35 -10.91 0.06
N ILE A 2 -5.18 -10.72 0.69
CA ILE A 2 -3.90 -10.41 0.01
C ILE A 2 -3.57 -11.42 -1.10
N THR A 3 -3.67 -12.73 -0.81
CA THR A 3 -3.44 -13.79 -1.81
C THR A 3 -4.44 -13.73 -2.96
N ALA A 4 -5.69 -13.35 -2.70
CA ALA A 4 -6.72 -13.20 -3.73
C ALA A 4 -6.44 -11.98 -4.62
N THR A 5 -6.02 -10.86 -4.02
CA THR A 5 -5.57 -9.66 -4.75
C THR A 5 -4.36 -9.98 -5.63
N ALA A 6 -3.35 -10.68 -5.11
CA ALA A 6 -2.17 -11.07 -5.86
C ALA A 6 -2.49 -12.08 -6.98
N ALA A 7 -3.37 -13.05 -6.71
CA ALA A 7 -3.82 -13.99 -7.73
C ALA A 7 -4.60 -13.30 -8.85
N LEU A 8 -5.50 -12.36 -8.50
CA LEU A 8 -6.27 -11.59 -9.48
C LEU A 8 -5.36 -10.67 -10.30
N ASP A 9 -4.40 -9.99 -9.67
CA ASP A 9 -3.38 -9.19 -10.38
C ASP A 9 -2.61 -10.05 -11.39
N TYR A 10 -2.14 -11.23 -10.96
CA TYR A 10 -1.46 -12.18 -11.84
C TYR A 10 -2.36 -12.66 -13.00
N LEU A 11 -3.60 -13.04 -12.72
CA LEU A 11 -4.55 -13.47 -13.74
C LEU A 11 -4.83 -12.36 -14.76
N VAL A 12 -4.95 -11.11 -14.31
CA VAL A 12 -5.12 -9.95 -15.20
C VAL A 12 -3.90 -9.79 -16.09
N ARG A 13 -2.68 -9.90 -15.55
CA ARG A 13 -1.44 -9.84 -16.37
C ARG A 13 -1.40 -10.92 -17.44
N VAL A 14 -1.76 -12.15 -17.08
CA VAL A 14 -1.81 -13.28 -18.02
C VAL A 14 -2.89 -13.06 -19.08
N ALA A 15 -4.09 -12.66 -18.67
CA ALA A 15 -5.23 -12.44 -19.57
C ALA A 15 -5.03 -11.27 -20.55
N THR A 16 -4.29 -10.25 -20.13
CA THR A 16 -3.95 -9.06 -20.94
C THR A 16 -2.64 -9.22 -21.70
N ALA A 17 -2.02 -10.40 -21.68
CA ALA A 17 -0.71 -10.65 -22.28
C ALA A 17 0.36 -9.61 -21.87
N PHE A 18 0.32 -9.17 -20.61
CA PHE A 18 1.19 -8.14 -20.06
C PHE A 18 1.03 -6.74 -20.69
N ASP A 19 -0.13 -6.44 -21.28
CA ASP A 19 -0.46 -5.08 -21.74
C ASP A 19 -0.53 -4.11 -20.56
N PHE A 20 0.48 -3.24 -20.50
CA PHE A 20 0.66 -2.29 -19.42
C PHE A 20 -0.51 -1.33 -19.29
N ALA A 21 -1.16 -0.93 -20.39
CA ALA A 21 -2.26 0.03 -20.34
C ALA A 21 -3.48 -0.55 -19.61
N GLN A 22 -3.80 -1.82 -19.86
CA GLN A 22 -4.92 -2.51 -19.24
C GLN A 22 -4.63 -2.92 -17.79
N ILE A 23 -3.39 -3.34 -17.52
CA ILE A 23 -2.93 -3.68 -16.18
C ILE A 23 -3.02 -2.47 -15.25
N MET A 24 -2.53 -1.30 -15.67
CA MET A 24 -2.54 -0.10 -14.82
C MET A 24 -3.95 0.32 -14.41
N HIS A 25 -4.95 0.22 -15.30
CA HIS A 25 -6.34 0.54 -14.93
C HIS A 25 -6.90 -0.45 -13.90
N THR A 26 -6.53 -1.72 -14.02
CA THR A 26 -7.01 -2.75 -13.10
C THR A 26 -6.35 -2.62 -11.74
N GLU A 27 -5.03 -2.41 -11.70
CA GLU A 27 -4.28 -2.13 -10.46
C GLU A 27 -4.78 -0.85 -9.77
N ALA A 28 -5.17 0.17 -10.54
CA ALA A 28 -5.70 1.44 -10.03
C ALA A 28 -7.02 1.29 -9.26
N ILE A 29 -7.73 0.17 -9.44
CA ILE A 29 -8.97 -0.15 -8.72
C ILE A 29 -8.66 -1.19 -7.63
N LEU A 30 -7.95 -2.24 -8.01
CA LEU A 30 -7.72 -3.41 -7.18
C LEU A 30 -6.88 -3.09 -5.93
N PHE A 31 -5.83 -2.26 -6.08
CA PHE A 31 -4.95 -1.91 -4.96
C PHE A 31 -5.60 -0.93 -3.96
N PRO A 32 -6.29 0.15 -4.37
CA PRO A 32 -7.06 0.97 -3.43
C PRO A 32 -8.14 0.18 -2.70
N LEU A 33 -8.91 -0.65 -3.41
CA LEU A 33 -9.99 -1.44 -2.80
C LEU A 33 -9.42 -2.39 -1.75
N THR A 34 -8.32 -3.08 -2.07
CA THR A 34 -7.63 -3.94 -1.10
C THR A 34 -7.12 -3.15 0.09
N THR A 35 -6.57 -1.96 -0.13
CA THR A 35 -6.11 -1.05 0.94
C THR A 35 -7.25 -0.69 1.90
N ILE A 36 -8.40 -0.29 1.35
CA ILE A 36 -9.58 0.10 2.12
C ILE A 36 -10.08 -1.10 2.94
N VAL A 37 -10.23 -2.27 2.31
CA VAL A 37 -10.67 -3.49 3.00
C VAL A 37 -9.70 -3.86 4.13
N LEU A 38 -8.39 -3.85 3.89
CA LEU A 38 -7.39 -4.12 4.92
C LEU A 38 -7.44 -3.09 6.06
N ALA A 39 -7.65 -1.81 5.74
CA ALA A 39 -7.78 -0.75 6.74
C ALA A 39 -9.04 -0.91 7.59
N LEU A 40 -10.16 -1.33 6.99
CA LEU A 40 -11.41 -1.61 7.70
C LEU A 40 -11.24 -2.83 8.62
N LEU A 41 -10.67 -3.93 8.11
CA LEU A 41 -10.39 -5.12 8.90
C LEU A 41 -9.47 -4.80 10.09
N LEU A 42 -8.42 -4.01 9.87
CA LEU A 42 -7.51 -3.58 10.93
C LEU A 42 -8.21 -2.77 12.03
N ARG A 43 -9.23 -1.98 11.69
CA ARG A 43 -10.02 -1.21 12.67
C ARG A 43 -10.95 -2.10 13.51
N SER A 44 -11.42 -3.21 12.93
CA SER A 44 -12.38 -4.11 13.57
C SER A 44 -11.74 -5.23 14.39
N GLU A 45 -10.44 -5.47 14.25
CA GLU A 45 -9.76 -6.58 14.94
C GLU A 45 -9.32 -6.24 16.38
N PRO A 46 -9.49 -7.17 17.34
CA PRO A 46 -8.87 -7.08 18.66
C PRO A 46 -7.34 -7.07 18.54
N LYS A 47 -6.67 -6.12 19.21
CA LYS A 47 -5.20 -5.95 19.19
C LYS A 47 -4.40 -7.19 19.63
N ALA A 48 -5.05 -8.22 20.17
CA ALA A 48 -4.43 -9.33 20.88
C ALA A 48 -4.29 -10.64 20.09
N GLN A 49 -4.81 -10.77 18.86
CA GLN A 49 -4.76 -12.03 18.10
C GLN A 49 -4.08 -11.88 16.74
N GLY A 50 -3.02 -12.67 16.53
CA GLY A 50 -2.37 -12.93 15.23
C GLY A 50 -1.15 -12.07 14.90
N TRP A 51 -0.89 -11.89 13.59
CA TRP A 51 0.25 -11.13 13.03
C TRP A 51 0.44 -9.80 13.76
N GLY A 52 1.68 -9.47 14.14
CA GLY A 52 1.96 -8.26 14.92
C GLY A 52 1.31 -7.03 14.30
N HIS A 53 0.62 -6.22 15.10
CA HIS A 53 -0.17 -5.06 14.64
C HIS A 53 0.60 -4.15 13.66
N GLY A 54 1.91 -3.95 13.89
CA GLY A 54 2.78 -3.19 13.00
C GLY A 54 2.92 -3.78 11.58
N LEU A 55 2.88 -5.10 11.44
CA LEU A 55 2.96 -5.78 10.16
C LEU A 55 1.62 -5.65 9.39
N ARG A 56 0.48 -5.66 10.08
CA ARG A 56 -0.83 -5.37 9.46
C ARG A 56 -0.96 -3.93 8.98
N VAL A 57 -0.52 -2.98 9.81
CA VAL A 57 -0.41 -1.56 9.40
C VAL A 57 0.52 -1.42 8.20
N GLY A 58 1.65 -2.13 8.21
CA GLY A 58 2.60 -2.16 7.09
C GLY A 58 1.97 -2.65 5.78
N LEU A 59 1.12 -3.69 5.85
CA LEU A 59 0.40 -4.21 4.68
C LEU A 59 -0.61 -3.20 4.11
N VAL A 60 -1.36 -2.50 4.97
CA VAL A 60 -2.25 -1.41 4.53
C VAL A 60 -1.46 -0.32 3.80
N TRP A 61 -0.32 0.08 4.37
CA TRP A 61 0.57 1.06 3.74
C TRP A 61 1.15 0.58 2.42
N PHE A 62 1.56 -0.68 2.33
CA PHE A 62 2.14 -1.25 1.11
C PHE A 62 1.16 -1.24 -0.05
N PHE A 63 -0.09 -1.66 0.17
CA PHE A 63 -1.13 -1.59 -0.85
C PHE A 63 -1.53 -0.15 -1.18
N GLY A 64 -1.60 0.74 -0.18
CA GLY A 64 -1.93 2.15 -0.40
C GLY A 64 -0.88 2.87 -1.25
N LEU A 65 0.41 2.61 -1.00
CA LEU A 65 1.50 3.16 -1.80
C LEU A 65 1.61 2.49 -3.16
N GLY A 66 1.38 1.18 -3.24
CA GLY A 66 1.34 0.42 -4.49
C GLY A 66 0.26 0.94 -5.44
N ALA A 67 -0.84 1.47 -4.92
CA ALA A 67 -1.90 2.08 -5.72
C ALA A 67 -1.54 3.45 -6.32
N LEU A 68 -0.57 4.18 -5.77
CA LEU A 68 -0.28 5.55 -6.21
C LEU A 68 0.12 5.61 -7.69
N ARG A 69 1.02 4.72 -8.11
CA ARG A 69 1.49 4.68 -9.50
C ARG A 69 0.35 4.41 -10.50
N PRO A 70 -0.43 3.32 -10.40
CA PRO A 70 -1.49 3.03 -11.36
C PRO A 70 -2.62 4.07 -11.33
N VAL A 71 -2.94 4.63 -10.16
CA VAL A 71 -3.92 5.71 -10.04
C VAL A 71 -3.44 6.97 -10.75
N LEU A 72 -2.21 7.43 -10.48
CA LEU A 72 -1.68 8.63 -11.13
C LEU A 72 -1.57 8.46 -12.65
N TRP A 73 -1.17 7.28 -13.11
CA TRP A 73 -1.15 6.96 -14.53
C TRP A 73 -2.56 7.00 -15.14
N SER A 74 -3.57 6.43 -14.46
CA SER A 74 -4.97 6.48 -14.90
C SER A 74 -5.54 7.91 -14.93
N LEU A 75 -4.98 8.83 -14.15
CA LEU A 75 -5.30 10.26 -14.16
C LEU A 75 -4.54 11.05 -15.23
N GLY A 76 -3.78 10.38 -16.10
CA GLY A 76 -3.03 11.00 -17.19
C GLY A 76 -1.64 11.51 -16.80
N ALA A 77 -1.13 11.19 -15.61
CA ALA A 77 0.25 11.50 -15.26
C ALA A 77 1.21 10.64 -16.10
N SER A 78 2.32 11.22 -16.54
CA SER A 78 3.37 10.45 -17.20
C SER A 78 3.93 9.38 -16.26
N LEU A 79 4.40 8.27 -16.83
CA LEU A 79 4.96 7.17 -16.05
C LEU A 79 6.10 7.61 -15.14
N MET A 80 6.92 8.57 -15.59
CA MET A 80 8.01 9.14 -14.80
C MET A 80 7.49 9.89 -13.57
N VAL A 81 6.46 10.73 -13.74
CA VAL A 81 5.83 11.46 -12.62
C VAL A 81 5.19 10.48 -11.64
N ALA A 82 4.44 9.50 -12.15
CA ALA A 82 3.81 8.48 -11.30
C ALA A 82 4.83 7.69 -10.47
N ASN A 83 5.97 7.33 -11.06
CA ASN A 83 7.07 6.65 -10.37
C ASN A 83 7.73 7.54 -9.30
N VAL A 84 8.02 8.80 -9.63
CA VAL A 84 8.62 9.75 -8.68
C VAL A 84 7.71 9.97 -7.48
N VAL A 85 6.40 10.12 -7.69
CA VAL A 85 5.43 10.29 -6.60
C VAL A 85 5.31 9.02 -5.76
N ALA A 86 5.29 7.84 -6.38
CA ALA A 86 5.25 6.58 -5.63
C ALA A 86 6.50 6.40 -4.74
N ILE A 87 7.70 6.64 -5.29
CA ILE A 87 8.96 6.59 -4.53
C ILE A 87 8.96 7.66 -3.43
N GLY A 88 8.57 8.89 -3.75
CA GLY A 88 8.45 9.98 -2.79
C GLY A 88 7.50 9.64 -1.64
N GLY A 89 6.35 9.02 -1.93
CA GLY A 89 5.40 8.53 -0.95
C GLY A 89 6.00 7.48 0.00
N VAL A 90 6.78 6.53 -0.53
CA VAL A 90 7.52 5.55 0.28
C VAL A 90 8.53 6.25 1.19
N VAL A 91 9.33 7.17 0.66
CA VAL A 91 10.34 7.92 1.43
C VAL A 91 9.69 8.72 2.55
N VAL A 92 8.63 9.48 2.26
CA VAL A 92 7.87 10.24 3.25
C VAL A 92 7.29 9.31 4.32
N GLY A 93 6.71 8.17 3.91
CA GLY A 93 6.19 7.16 4.85
C GLY A 93 7.27 6.64 5.80
N LEU A 94 8.47 6.33 5.28
CA LEU A 94 9.62 5.88 6.08
C LEU A 94 10.12 6.97 7.03
N ILE A 95 10.19 8.22 6.59
CA ILE A 95 10.57 9.36 7.45
C ILE A 95 9.58 9.51 8.59
N VAL A 96 8.28 9.52 8.30
CA VAL A 96 7.21 9.63 9.31
C VAL A 96 7.29 8.46 10.31
N TRP A 97 7.50 7.24 9.82
CA TRP A 97 7.68 6.06 10.67
C TRP A 97 8.91 6.19 11.58
N ALA A 98 10.05 6.60 11.02
CA ALA A 98 11.29 6.78 11.78
C ALA A 98 11.14 7.86 12.86
N VAL A 99 10.50 8.99 12.54
CA VAL A 99 10.22 10.07 13.50
C VAL A 99 9.30 9.60 14.62
N ARG A 100 8.21 8.88 14.30
CA ARG A 100 7.28 8.32 15.30
C ARG A 100 7.98 7.32 16.22
N ARG A 101 8.83 6.45 15.66
CA ARG A 101 9.59 5.46 16.44
C ARG A 101 10.61 6.12 17.38
N ARG A 102 11.25 7.20 16.95
CA ARG A 102 12.17 7.97 17.81
C ARG A 102 11.42 8.64 18.96
N ARG A 103 10.30 9.34 18.69
CA ARG A 103 9.49 9.99 19.74
C ARG A 103 8.96 9.00 20.79
N GLY A 104 8.54 7.81 20.36
CA GLY A 104 8.11 6.75 21.29
C GLY A 104 9.23 6.22 22.19
N ARG A 105 10.49 6.27 21.75
CA ARG A 105 11.65 5.89 22.58
C ARG A 105 12.02 6.99 23.56
N THR A 106 11.95 8.26 23.17
CA THR A 106 12.23 9.39 24.07
C THR A 106 11.18 9.53 25.17
N ALA A 107 9.90 9.25 24.88
CA ALA A 107 8.83 9.24 25.88
C ALA A 107 8.91 8.06 26.87
N GLY A 108 9.64 6.98 26.53
CA GLY A 108 9.89 5.84 27.43
C GLY A 108 11.17 5.96 28.26
N ILE A 109 11.90 7.07 28.18
CA ILE A 109 13.14 7.36 28.94
C ILE A 109 12.88 8.37 30.07
N VAL A 110 11.63 8.76 30.30
CA VAL A 110 11.24 9.49 31.51
C VAL A 110 10.78 8.48 32.57
N ILE A 111 11.75 7.86 33.24
CA ILE A 111 11.61 7.26 34.57
C ILE A 111 12.71 7.89 35.42
#